data_AF-K1YX80-F1
#
_entry.id   AF-K1YX80-F1
#
_cell.length_a   1.000
_cell.length_b   1.000
_cell.length_c   1.000
_cell.angle_alpha   90.00
_cell.angle_beta   90.00
_cell.angle_gamma   90.00
#
_symmetry.space_group_name_H-M   'P 1'
#
loop_
_entity.id
_entity.type
_entity.pdbx_description
1 polymer ?
#
loop_
_entity_poly.entity_id
_entity_poly.type
_entity_poly.pdbx_seq_one_letter_code
_entity_poly.pdbx_strand_id
1 'polypeptide(L)'
;MKMTELSEQKRRFYSTVLPARPNEWEVDEVFERLAALPGELRESLLSQVEVIWPISHSLCFAYLAEGVMALRRFSADLLPEWVRRILSVYEKRGLAGARGFMADVDKLFLGPMRGEAGVGLDEVSAMLLPYIRGVSGCPLDLDCAAIPGTDTRTIYLPEFLDQFPERRKNVLLYKVLVTLQWGQIASRLYSEVISEVISEVISEVISEVMG
;
A
#
# COMPACT_ATOMS: atom_id res chain seq x y z
N MET A 1 20.85 -32.18 11.31
CA MET A 1 20.46 -32.10 9.88
C MET A 1 20.17 -30.67 9.41
N LYS A 2 19.35 -29.87 10.12
CA LYS A 2 19.02 -28.47 9.72
C LYS A 2 20.22 -27.52 9.56
N MET A 3 21.26 -27.68 10.38
CA MET A 3 22.43 -26.78 10.37
C MET A 3 23.26 -26.91 9.08
N THR A 4 23.30 -28.12 8.50
CA THR A 4 24.06 -28.41 7.27
C THR A 4 23.40 -27.80 6.02
N GLU A 5 22.07 -27.76 5.99
CA GLU A 5 21.27 -27.22 4.89
C GLU A 5 21.37 -25.69 4.81
N LEU A 6 21.28 -24.98 5.94
CA LEU A 6 21.43 -23.52 5.99
C LEU A 6 22.83 -23.08 5.52
N SER A 7 23.88 -23.82 5.94
CA SER A 7 25.25 -23.55 5.49
C SER A 7 25.44 -23.76 3.99
N GLU A 8 24.79 -24.79 3.42
CA GLU A 8 24.82 -25.02 1.97
C GLU A 8 24.10 -23.92 1.19
N GLN A 9 22.93 -23.50 1.65
CA GLN A 9 22.18 -22.37 1.08
C GLN A 9 22.97 -21.08 1.11
N LYS A 10 23.67 -20.82 2.22
CA LYS A 10 24.55 -19.66 2.36
C LYS A 10 25.71 -19.70 1.37
N ARG A 11 26.31 -20.87 1.17
CA ARG A 11 27.35 -21.07 0.15
C ARG A 11 26.82 -20.80 -1.27
N ARG A 12 25.59 -21.27 -1.59
CA ARG A 12 24.96 -21.01 -2.89
C ARG A 12 24.66 -19.52 -3.08
N PHE A 13 24.13 -18.84 -2.07
CA PHE A 13 23.94 -17.38 -2.10
C PHE A 13 25.24 -16.66 -2.46
N TYR A 14 26.36 -16.99 -1.80
CA TYR A 14 27.66 -16.40 -2.16
C TYR A 14 28.05 -16.67 -3.62
N SER A 15 27.79 -17.87 -4.15
CA SER A 15 28.08 -18.17 -5.56
C SER A 15 27.24 -17.34 -6.53
N THR A 16 25.98 -17.07 -6.18
CA THR A 16 25.03 -16.29 -6.99
C THR A 16 25.42 -14.81 -7.06
N VAL A 17 25.92 -14.24 -5.96
CA VAL A 17 26.21 -12.80 -5.88
C VAL A 17 27.58 -12.40 -6.43
N LEU A 18 28.42 -13.38 -6.82
CA LEU A 18 29.71 -13.11 -7.45
C LEU A 18 29.55 -12.32 -8.76
N PRO A 19 30.51 -11.42 -9.09
CA PRO A 19 31.79 -11.20 -8.41
C PRO A 19 31.71 -10.23 -7.22
N ALA A 20 30.53 -9.70 -6.90
CA ALA A 20 30.36 -8.82 -5.76
C ALA A 20 30.56 -9.59 -4.44
N ARG A 21 31.19 -8.93 -3.48
CA ARG A 21 31.49 -9.50 -2.16
C ARG A 21 30.72 -8.71 -1.11
N PRO A 22 29.50 -9.13 -0.75
CA PRO A 22 28.77 -8.49 0.34
C PRO A 22 29.54 -8.64 1.66
N ASN A 23 29.28 -7.71 2.58
CA ASN A 23 29.85 -7.79 3.92
C ASN A 23 29.36 -9.04 4.63
N GLU A 24 30.28 -9.80 5.24
CA GLU A 24 29.93 -11.05 5.92
C GLU A 24 28.91 -10.85 7.04
N TRP A 25 29.04 -9.77 7.82
CA TRP A 25 28.10 -9.47 8.91
C TRP A 25 26.67 -9.20 8.44
N GLU A 26 26.50 -8.59 7.26
CA GLU A 26 25.18 -8.29 6.68
C GLU A 26 24.52 -9.57 6.17
N VAL A 27 25.32 -10.46 5.57
CA VAL A 27 24.87 -11.79 5.17
C VAL A 27 24.50 -12.63 6.39
N ASP A 28 25.31 -12.60 7.45
CA ASP A 28 25.05 -13.31 8.70
C ASP A 28 23.70 -12.89 9.30
N GLU A 29 23.47 -11.60 9.45
CA GLU A 29 22.23 -11.05 10.01
C GLU A 29 20.99 -11.50 9.21
N VAL A 30 21.07 -11.46 7.87
CA VAL A 30 19.97 -11.95 7.03
C VAL A 30 19.77 -13.45 7.17
N PHE A 31 20.85 -14.25 7.16
CA PHE A 31 20.75 -15.71 7.28
C PHE A 31 20.24 -16.16 8.65
N GLU A 32 20.51 -15.42 9.73
CA GLU A 32 19.90 -15.64 11.04
C GLU A 32 18.37 -15.49 10.99
N ARG A 33 17.86 -14.47 10.29
CA ARG A 33 16.41 -14.29 10.09
C ARG A 33 15.82 -15.38 9.22
N LEU A 34 16.50 -15.73 8.12
CA LEU A 34 16.08 -16.78 7.20
C LEU A 34 16.05 -18.18 7.85
N ALA A 35 16.84 -18.40 8.92
CA ALA A 35 16.84 -19.66 9.66
C ALA A 35 15.46 -20.00 10.26
N ALA A 36 14.60 -18.99 10.49
CA ALA A 36 13.23 -19.19 10.95
C ALA A 36 12.29 -19.79 9.88
N LEU A 37 12.66 -19.74 8.60
CA LEU A 37 11.88 -20.33 7.51
C LEU A 37 12.18 -21.82 7.33
N PRO A 38 11.19 -22.64 6.93
CA PRO A 38 11.42 -23.97 6.34
C PRO A 38 12.38 -23.89 5.15
N GLY A 39 13.15 -24.96 4.92
CA GLY A 39 14.18 -25.01 3.87
C GLY A 39 13.65 -24.67 2.47
N GLU A 40 12.50 -25.24 2.09
CA GLU A 40 11.87 -25.00 0.78
C GLU A 40 11.42 -23.54 0.57
N LEU A 41 10.84 -22.93 1.61
CA LEU A 41 10.45 -21.52 1.56
C LEU A 41 11.68 -20.60 1.51
N ARG A 42 12.76 -20.99 2.20
CA ARG A 42 14.04 -20.28 2.15
C ARG A 42 14.68 -20.36 0.77
N GLU A 43 14.72 -21.53 0.14
CA GLU A 43 15.18 -21.69 -1.25
C GLU A 43 14.34 -20.85 -2.21
N SER A 44 13.01 -20.87 -2.04
CA SER A 44 12.10 -20.09 -2.89
C SER A 44 12.40 -18.59 -2.80
N LEU A 45 12.66 -18.08 -1.60
CA LEU A 45 13.05 -16.68 -1.39
C LEU A 45 14.44 -16.39 -1.97
N LEU A 46 15.43 -17.26 -1.72
CA LEU A 46 16.80 -17.11 -2.23
C LEU A 46 16.87 -17.19 -3.76
N SER A 47 15.96 -17.92 -4.42
CA SER A 47 15.90 -18.03 -5.88
C SER A 47 15.71 -16.67 -6.58
N GLN A 48 15.08 -15.71 -5.91
CA GLN A 48 14.83 -14.38 -6.46
C GLN A 48 16.04 -13.44 -6.32
N VAL A 49 17.10 -13.84 -5.60
CA VAL A 49 18.34 -13.05 -5.47
C VAL A 49 18.96 -12.80 -6.84
N GLU A 50 18.92 -13.76 -7.76
CA GLU A 50 19.42 -13.62 -9.14
C GLU A 50 18.75 -12.50 -9.92
N VAL A 51 17.50 -12.19 -9.59
CA VAL A 51 16.71 -11.14 -10.25
C VAL A 51 17.00 -9.77 -9.65
N ILE A 52 17.11 -9.68 -8.32
CA ILE A 52 17.19 -8.39 -7.59
C ILE A 52 18.63 -7.92 -7.46
N TRP A 53 19.57 -8.84 -7.25
CA TRP A 53 20.97 -8.53 -6.95
C TRP A 53 21.64 -7.64 -8.01
N PRO A 54 21.50 -7.91 -9.33
CA PRO A 54 22.11 -7.06 -10.36
C PRO A 54 21.57 -5.62 -10.39
N ILE A 55 20.39 -5.39 -9.81
CA ILE A 55 19.71 -4.09 -9.81
C ILE A 55 20.13 -3.26 -8.61
N SER A 56 20.12 -3.85 -7.41
CA SER A 56 20.52 -3.16 -6.19
C SER A 56 20.79 -4.13 -5.03
N HIS A 57 22.02 -4.12 -4.52
CA HIS A 57 22.41 -4.94 -3.37
C HIS A 57 21.60 -4.58 -2.12
N SER A 58 21.39 -3.27 -1.87
CA SER A 58 20.64 -2.80 -0.70
C SER A 58 19.15 -3.14 -0.78
N LEU A 59 18.58 -3.19 -1.98
CA LEU A 59 17.23 -3.70 -2.21
C LEU A 59 17.15 -5.21 -1.98
N CYS A 60 18.15 -5.97 -2.45
CA CYS A 60 18.19 -7.41 -2.24
C CYS A 60 18.22 -7.78 -0.75
N PHE A 61 19.05 -7.09 0.05
CA PHE A 61 19.07 -7.30 1.50
C PHE A 61 17.76 -6.91 2.18
N ALA A 62 17.14 -5.79 1.76
CA ALA A 62 15.82 -5.41 2.26
C ALA A 62 14.76 -6.47 1.92
N TYR A 63 14.77 -6.99 0.69
CA TYR A 63 13.88 -8.07 0.27
C TYR A 63 14.06 -9.34 1.10
N LEU A 64 15.30 -9.79 1.33
CA LEU A 64 15.55 -11.00 2.13
C LEU A 64 15.12 -10.82 3.59
N ALA A 65 15.30 -9.62 4.14
CA ALA A 65 14.85 -9.29 5.49
C ALA A 65 13.32 -9.30 5.63
N GLU A 66 12.60 -8.63 4.73
CA GLU A 66 11.13 -8.53 4.77
C GLU A 66 10.44 -9.81 4.28
N GLY A 67 11.10 -10.58 3.41
CA GLY A 67 10.59 -11.81 2.79
C GLY A 67 10.20 -12.88 3.80
N VAL A 68 10.86 -12.92 4.96
CA VAL A 68 10.51 -13.84 6.06
C VAL A 68 9.11 -13.56 6.60
N MET A 69 8.73 -12.28 6.74
CA MET A 69 7.39 -11.90 7.18
C MET A 69 6.39 -12.01 6.04
N ALA A 70 6.77 -11.66 4.81
CA ALA A 70 5.91 -11.76 3.64
C ALA A 70 5.42 -13.20 3.38
N LEU A 71 6.31 -14.19 3.50
CA LEU A 71 5.97 -15.61 3.33
C LEU A 71 5.08 -16.20 4.44
N ARG A 72 4.80 -15.43 5.50
CA ARG A 72 3.73 -15.78 6.46
C ARG A 72 2.35 -15.31 6.01
N ARG A 73 2.30 -14.37 5.05
CA ARG A 73 1.07 -13.75 4.54
C ARG A 73 0.59 -14.38 3.24
N PHE A 74 1.49 -14.91 2.42
CA PHE A 74 1.15 -15.51 1.14
C PHE A 74 2.04 -16.70 0.73
N SER A 75 1.54 -17.53 -0.20
CA SER A 75 2.27 -18.70 -0.75
C SER A 75 3.49 -18.28 -1.57
N ALA A 76 4.57 -19.07 -1.51
CA ALA A 76 5.80 -18.84 -2.27
C ALA A 76 5.58 -18.67 -3.78
N ASP A 77 4.49 -19.21 -4.34
CA ASP A 77 4.11 -19.05 -5.75
C ASP A 77 3.93 -17.59 -6.17
N LEU A 78 3.64 -16.70 -5.22
CA LEU A 78 3.46 -15.26 -5.47
C LEU A 78 4.76 -14.45 -5.37
N LEU A 79 5.89 -15.05 -4.97
CA LEU A 79 7.17 -14.36 -4.86
C LEU A 79 7.61 -13.66 -6.16
N PRO A 80 7.52 -14.29 -7.36
CA PRO A 80 7.94 -13.62 -8.59
C PRO A 80 7.13 -12.35 -8.90
N GLU A 81 5.82 -12.39 -8.67
CA GLU A 81 4.95 -11.23 -8.87
C GLU A 81 5.20 -10.15 -7.79
N TRP A 82 5.46 -10.55 -6.55
CA TRP A 82 5.85 -9.63 -5.48
C TRP A 82 7.16 -8.90 -5.81
N VAL A 83 8.18 -9.64 -6.25
CA VAL A 83 9.47 -9.09 -6.69
C VAL A 83 9.30 -8.16 -7.87
N ARG A 84 8.50 -8.53 -8.87
CA ARG A 84 8.20 -7.65 -10.01
C ARG A 84 7.60 -6.31 -9.56
N ARG A 85 6.69 -6.32 -8.58
CA ARG A 85 6.10 -5.09 -8.02
C ARG A 85 7.09 -4.30 -7.18
N ILE A 86 7.93 -4.95 -6.37
CA ILE A 86 9.01 -4.30 -5.61
C ILE A 86 9.92 -3.53 -6.58
N LEU A 87 10.34 -4.16 -7.68
CA LEU A 87 11.19 -3.52 -8.68
C LEU A 87 10.50 -2.33 -9.34
N SER A 88 9.22 -2.45 -9.71
CA SER A 88 8.47 -1.31 -10.28
C SER A 88 8.34 -0.14 -9.31
N VAL A 89 8.15 -0.41 -8.01
CA VAL A 89 8.12 0.65 -6.98
C VAL A 89 9.50 1.24 -6.78
N TYR A 90 10.55 0.42 -6.77
CA TYR A 90 11.94 0.87 -6.63
C TYR A 90 12.36 1.82 -7.76
N GLU A 91 12.03 1.49 -9.01
CA GLU A 91 12.30 2.34 -10.17
C GLU A 91 11.65 3.73 -10.05
N LYS A 92 10.45 3.80 -9.47
CA LYS A 92 9.66 5.04 -9.37
C LYS A 92 9.93 5.86 -8.11
N ARG A 93 10.21 5.19 -6.99
CA ARG A 93 10.22 5.79 -5.63
C ARG A 93 11.48 5.46 -4.84
N GLY A 94 12.45 4.78 -5.45
CA GLY A 94 13.72 4.40 -4.83
C GLY A 94 13.57 3.38 -3.69
N LEU A 95 14.66 3.18 -2.94
CA LEU A 95 14.74 2.19 -1.87
C LEU A 95 13.72 2.43 -0.75
N ALA A 96 13.50 3.69 -0.37
CA ALA A 96 12.55 4.05 0.67
C ALA A 96 11.11 3.64 0.29
N GLY A 97 10.70 3.92 -0.94
CA GLY A 97 9.39 3.49 -1.44
C GLY A 97 9.24 1.97 -1.50
N ALA A 98 10.28 1.26 -1.96
CA ALA A 98 10.27 -0.20 -2.00
C ALA A 98 10.19 -0.83 -0.60
N ARG A 99 10.91 -0.29 0.39
CA ARG A 99 10.80 -0.72 1.79
C ARG A 99 9.40 -0.49 2.35
N GLY A 100 8.81 0.68 2.09
CA GLY A 100 7.42 0.94 2.47
C GLY A 100 6.43 -0.05 1.86
N PHE A 101 6.63 -0.40 0.58
CA PHE A 101 5.82 -1.42 -0.10
C PHE A 101 5.94 -2.81 0.53
N MET A 102 7.15 -3.24 0.90
CA MET A 102 7.38 -4.55 1.51
C MET A 102 6.88 -4.63 2.95
N ALA A 103 6.97 -3.53 3.72
CA ALA A 103 6.56 -3.47 5.12
C ALA A 103 5.05 -3.68 5.32
N ASP A 104 4.23 -3.28 4.35
CA ASP A 104 2.77 -3.45 4.38
C ASP A 104 2.28 -4.35 3.22
N VAL A 105 2.75 -5.60 3.25
CA VAL A 105 2.46 -6.58 2.20
C VAL A 105 0.97 -6.90 2.09
N ASP A 106 0.25 -6.91 3.21
CA ASP A 106 -1.18 -7.21 3.25
C ASP A 106 -1.97 -6.14 2.49
N LYS A 107 -1.68 -4.86 2.73
CA LYS A 107 -2.37 -3.75 2.05
C LYS A 107 -1.87 -3.52 0.64
N LEU A 108 -0.55 -3.44 0.44
CA LEU A 108 0.03 -2.90 -0.79
C LEU A 108 0.25 -3.97 -1.87
N PHE A 109 0.41 -5.23 -1.45
CA PHE A 109 0.56 -6.34 -2.40
C PHE A 109 -0.71 -7.19 -2.49
N LEU A 110 -1.13 -7.80 -1.39
CA LEU A 110 -2.26 -8.73 -1.37
C LEU A 110 -3.59 -8.02 -1.55
N GLY A 111 -3.72 -6.82 -1.00
CA GLY A 111 -4.92 -6.01 -1.12
C GLY A 111 -5.37 -5.87 -2.56
N PRO A 112 -4.58 -5.27 -3.46
CA PRO A 112 -4.93 -5.17 -4.88
C PRO A 112 -5.26 -6.51 -5.55
N MET A 113 -4.64 -7.62 -5.12
CA MET A 113 -4.93 -8.96 -5.64
C MET A 113 -6.27 -9.52 -5.15
N ARG A 114 -6.70 -9.14 -3.95
CA ARG A 114 -8.05 -9.38 -3.40
C ARG A 114 -9.09 -8.39 -3.93
N GLY A 115 -8.66 -7.44 -4.78
CA GLY A 115 -9.49 -6.35 -5.26
C GLY A 115 -9.59 -5.17 -4.30
N GLU A 116 -8.78 -5.16 -3.22
CA GLU A 116 -8.57 -4.05 -2.28
C GLU A 116 -7.72 -2.95 -2.92
N ALA A 117 -8.37 -2.01 -3.58
CA ALA A 117 -7.75 -0.88 -4.24
C ALA A 117 -8.34 0.43 -3.70
N GLY A 118 -7.47 1.25 -3.13
CA GLY A 118 -7.79 2.65 -2.86
C GLY A 118 -7.87 3.46 -4.15
N VAL A 119 -8.32 4.70 -4.03
CA VAL A 119 -8.46 5.64 -5.13
C VAL A 119 -8.07 7.04 -4.67
N GLY A 120 -7.23 7.72 -5.46
CA GLY A 120 -6.87 9.12 -5.22
C GLY A 120 -7.98 10.08 -5.63
N LEU A 121 -8.07 11.23 -4.96
CA LEU A 121 -9.02 12.29 -5.31
C LEU A 121 -8.76 12.82 -6.72
N ASP A 122 -7.49 12.94 -7.11
CA ASP A 122 -7.06 13.36 -8.45
C ASP A 122 -7.60 12.45 -9.56
N GLU A 123 -7.60 11.13 -9.33
CA GLU A 123 -8.13 10.13 -10.27
C GLU A 123 -9.63 10.29 -10.53
N VAL A 124 -10.38 10.76 -9.54
CA VAL A 124 -11.85 10.85 -9.60
C VAL A 124 -12.37 12.28 -9.75
N SER A 125 -11.54 13.30 -9.57
CA SER A 125 -11.93 14.71 -9.61
C SER A 125 -12.59 15.11 -10.92
N ALA A 126 -12.07 14.60 -12.05
CA ALA A 126 -12.65 14.86 -13.38
C ALA A 126 -14.10 14.34 -13.53
N MET A 127 -14.48 13.33 -12.73
CA MET A 127 -15.85 12.81 -12.67
C MET A 127 -16.67 13.49 -11.57
N LEU A 128 -16.08 13.72 -10.39
CA LEU A 128 -16.78 14.29 -9.23
C LEU A 128 -17.19 15.74 -9.44
N LEU A 129 -16.34 16.54 -10.08
CA LEU A 129 -16.58 17.97 -10.27
C LEU A 129 -17.81 18.24 -11.17
N PRO A 130 -17.98 17.60 -12.34
CA PRO A 130 -19.23 17.70 -13.10
C PRO A 130 -20.44 17.14 -12.34
N TYR A 131 -20.27 16.04 -11.61
CA TYR A 131 -21.34 15.44 -10.82
C TYR A 131 -21.88 16.41 -9.78
N ILE A 132 -21.03 17.00 -8.93
CA ILE A 132 -21.49 17.87 -7.85
C ILE A 132 -22.02 19.20 -8.37
N ARG A 133 -21.44 19.75 -9.45
CA ARG A 133 -21.96 20.96 -10.11
C ARG A 133 -23.34 20.71 -10.73
N GLY A 134 -23.54 19.53 -11.31
CA GLY A 134 -24.84 19.11 -11.84
C GLY A 134 -25.91 18.92 -10.76
N VAL A 135 -25.55 18.33 -9.61
CA VAL A 135 -26.45 18.15 -8.46
C VAL A 135 -26.78 19.49 -7.79
N SER A 136 -25.78 20.34 -7.60
CA SER A 136 -25.92 21.58 -6.82
C SER A 136 -26.47 22.76 -7.63
N GLY A 137 -26.24 22.81 -8.95
CA GLY A 137 -26.45 24.01 -9.75
C GLY A 137 -25.46 25.15 -9.44
N CYS A 138 -24.45 24.90 -8.59
CA CYS A 138 -23.47 25.88 -8.14
C CYS A 138 -22.10 25.60 -8.74
N PRO A 139 -21.25 26.64 -8.95
CA PRO A 139 -19.88 26.47 -9.43
C PRO A 139 -18.94 26.06 -8.29
N LEU A 140 -19.20 24.89 -7.68
CA LEU A 140 -18.37 24.36 -6.59
C LEU A 140 -17.02 23.85 -7.11
N ASP A 141 -15.99 23.97 -6.27
CA ASP A 141 -14.65 23.42 -6.51
C ASP A 141 -14.33 22.26 -5.57
N LEU A 142 -13.29 21.48 -5.88
CA LEU A 142 -12.79 20.38 -5.06
C LEU A 142 -11.32 20.60 -4.75
N ASP A 143 -10.91 20.31 -3.53
CA ASP A 143 -9.50 20.34 -3.11
C ASP A 143 -9.21 19.27 -2.04
N CYS A 144 -7.94 19.03 -1.76
CA CYS A 144 -7.49 18.04 -0.78
C CYS A 144 -7.47 18.61 0.65
N ALA A 145 -7.98 17.84 1.62
CA ALA A 145 -7.71 18.04 3.05
C ALA A 145 -7.77 16.71 3.80
N ALA A 146 -7.09 16.63 4.95
CA ALA A 146 -7.08 15.41 5.77
C ALA A 146 -8.48 15.01 6.27
N ILE A 147 -9.35 15.99 6.52
CA ILE A 147 -10.72 15.80 7.02
C ILE A 147 -11.69 16.41 5.99
N PRO A 148 -12.77 15.69 5.61
CA PRO A 148 -13.79 16.24 4.73
C PRO A 148 -14.42 17.53 5.28
N GLY A 149 -14.61 18.54 4.44
CA GLY A 149 -15.20 19.81 4.84
C GLY A 149 -15.56 20.72 3.67
N THR A 150 -15.98 21.95 3.95
CA THR A 150 -16.24 22.96 2.91
C THR A 150 -16.17 24.37 3.47
N ASP A 151 -15.74 25.33 2.64
CA ASP A 151 -15.84 26.77 2.93
C ASP A 151 -17.02 27.43 2.20
N THR A 152 -18.00 26.62 1.76
CA THR A 152 -19.16 26.97 0.92
C THR A 152 -18.88 27.21 -0.57
N ARG A 153 -17.61 27.34 -0.99
CA ARG A 153 -17.20 27.42 -2.40
C ARG A 153 -16.44 26.18 -2.86
N THR A 154 -15.57 25.68 -2.00
CA THR A 154 -14.73 24.51 -2.21
C THR A 154 -15.17 23.42 -1.25
N ILE A 155 -15.28 22.19 -1.75
CA ILE A 155 -15.44 20.99 -0.94
C ILE A 155 -14.07 20.33 -0.81
N TYR A 156 -13.60 20.19 0.42
CA TYR A 156 -12.34 19.57 0.78
C TYR A 156 -12.54 18.08 1.07
N LEU A 157 -11.71 17.21 0.49
CA LEU A 157 -11.82 15.75 0.59
C LEU A 157 -10.43 15.12 0.84
N PRO A 158 -10.36 13.91 1.44
CA PRO A 158 -9.11 13.17 1.57
C PRO A 158 -8.43 12.97 0.23
N GLU A 159 -7.10 13.13 0.19
CA GLU A 159 -6.30 12.91 -1.02
C GLU A 159 -6.42 11.47 -1.54
N PHE A 160 -6.64 10.51 -0.64
CA PHE A 160 -6.75 9.09 -0.96
C PHE A 160 -7.76 8.40 -0.05
N LEU A 161 -8.58 7.51 -0.63
CA LEU A 161 -9.54 6.67 0.08
C LEU A 161 -9.27 5.18 -0.19
N ASP A 162 -9.18 4.39 0.86
CA ASP A 162 -8.94 2.94 0.83
C ASP A 162 -9.81 2.17 1.83
N GLN A 163 -10.92 2.75 2.27
CA GLN A 163 -11.81 2.19 3.29
C GLN A 163 -12.45 0.88 2.84
N PHE A 164 -12.68 0.74 1.53
CA PHE A 164 -13.23 -0.49 0.96
C PHE A 164 -12.18 -1.25 0.18
N PRO A 165 -12.33 -2.59 0.13
CA PRO A 165 -11.64 -3.40 -0.83
C PRO A 165 -11.89 -2.88 -2.27
N GLU A 166 -13.10 -3.05 -2.77
CA GLU A 166 -13.41 -2.75 -4.16
C GLU A 166 -13.21 -1.26 -4.50
N ARG A 167 -12.32 -0.93 -5.46
CA ARG A 167 -12.09 0.45 -5.95
C ARG A 167 -13.39 1.21 -6.19
N ARG A 168 -14.37 0.55 -6.81
CA ARG A 168 -15.68 1.14 -7.12
C ARG A 168 -16.40 1.64 -5.86
N LYS A 169 -16.27 0.95 -4.72
CA LYS A 169 -16.84 1.38 -3.44
C LYS A 169 -16.12 2.61 -2.88
N ASN A 170 -14.80 2.72 -3.02
CA ASN A 170 -14.07 3.95 -2.65
C ASN A 170 -14.46 5.15 -3.55
N VAL A 171 -14.68 4.90 -4.85
CA VAL A 171 -15.23 5.93 -5.76
C VAL A 171 -16.63 6.37 -5.33
N LEU A 172 -17.48 5.43 -4.90
CA LEU A 172 -18.80 5.73 -4.35
C LEU A 172 -18.71 6.48 -3.02
N LEU A 173 -17.75 6.15 -2.16
CA LEU A 173 -17.52 6.85 -0.91
C LEU A 173 -17.19 8.32 -1.17
N TYR A 174 -16.32 8.64 -2.13
CA TYR A 174 -16.10 10.03 -2.55
C TYR A 174 -17.40 10.73 -3.00
N LYS A 175 -18.30 10.04 -3.72
CA LYS A 175 -19.60 10.60 -4.11
C LYS A 175 -20.51 10.86 -2.91
N VAL A 176 -20.49 10.00 -1.90
CA VAL A 176 -21.24 10.19 -0.65
C VAL A 176 -20.68 11.40 0.10
N LEU A 177 -19.36 11.47 0.28
CA LEU A 177 -18.71 12.58 0.98
C LEU A 177 -19.00 13.91 0.31
N VAL A 178 -18.80 14.04 -1.01
CA VAL A 178 -19.05 15.30 -1.72
C VAL A 178 -20.52 15.72 -1.65
N THR A 179 -21.46 14.77 -1.72
CA THR A 179 -22.90 15.03 -1.62
C THR A 179 -23.30 15.45 -0.21
N LEU A 180 -22.71 14.84 0.82
CA LEU A 180 -22.94 15.20 2.21
C LEU A 180 -22.48 16.64 2.50
N GLN A 181 -21.29 17.01 2.03
CA GLN A 181 -20.76 18.37 2.16
C GLN A 181 -21.66 19.38 1.42
N TRP A 182 -22.12 19.06 0.21
CA TRP A 182 -23.10 19.90 -0.47
C TRP A 182 -24.43 20.02 0.29
N GLY A 183 -24.93 18.93 0.88
CA GLY A 183 -26.14 18.95 1.71
C GLY A 183 -26.04 19.95 2.88
N GLN A 184 -24.85 20.11 3.45
CA GLN A 184 -24.59 21.11 4.51
C GLN A 184 -24.63 22.54 3.97
N ILE A 185 -24.04 22.78 2.80
CA ILE A 185 -24.11 24.07 2.11
C ILE A 185 -25.58 24.43 1.82
N ALA A 186 -26.33 23.49 1.24
CA ALA A 186 -27.71 23.71 0.82
C ALA A 186 -28.67 23.95 2.01
N SER A 187 -28.48 23.23 3.11
CA SER A 187 -29.30 23.36 4.32
C SER A 187 -28.91 24.54 5.21
N ARG A 188 -27.79 25.22 4.91
CA ARG A 188 -27.19 26.26 5.77
C ARG A 188 -26.86 25.76 7.18
N LEU A 189 -26.70 24.45 7.36
CA LEU A 189 -26.23 23.85 8.60
C LEU A 189 -24.72 24.07 8.82
N TYR A 190 -24.08 24.92 8.02
CA TYR A 190 -22.71 25.36 8.29
C TYR A 190 -22.68 26.21 9.57
N SER A 191 -22.42 25.55 10.70
CA SER A 191 -21.93 26.19 11.92
C SER A 191 -20.60 25.56 12.27
N GLU A 192 -19.68 26.33 12.85
CA GLU A 192 -18.31 25.93 13.24
C GLU A 192 -18.25 24.66 14.13
N VAL A 193 -19.40 24.17 14.60
CA VAL A 193 -19.57 23.06 15.56
C VAL A 193 -19.73 21.69 14.90
N ILE A 194 -19.94 21.59 13.57
CA ILE A 194 -20.39 20.33 12.96
C ILE A 194 -19.23 19.47 12.37
N SER A 195 -18.02 20.01 12.18
CA SER A 195 -16.92 19.24 11.58
C SER A 195 -16.49 18.02 12.41
N GLU A 196 -16.48 18.12 13.75
CA GLU A 196 -16.17 17.00 14.66
C GLU A 196 -17.24 15.90 14.58
N VAL A 197 -18.52 16.30 14.63
CA VAL A 197 -19.65 15.36 14.55
C VAL A 197 -19.68 14.63 13.23
N ILE A 198 -19.31 15.28 12.12
CA ILE A 198 -19.25 14.63 10.80
C ILE A 198 -18.11 13.62 10.75
N SER A 199 -16.94 13.90 11.33
CA SER A 199 -15.87 12.91 11.41
C SER A 199 -16.30 11.69 12.20
N GLU A 200 -17.04 11.89 13.29
CA GLU A 200 -17.56 10.83 14.15
C GLU A 200 -18.64 10.01 13.43
N VAL A 201 -19.61 10.68 12.78
CA VAL A 201 -20.66 10.03 11.98
C VAL A 201 -20.11 9.35 10.74
N ILE A 202 -19.10 9.91 10.07
CA ILE A 202 -18.43 9.22 8.95
C ILE A 202 -17.72 7.97 9.48
N SER A 203 -17.04 8.06 10.62
CA SER A 203 -16.41 6.89 11.24
C SER A 203 -17.43 5.84 11.68
N GLU A 204 -18.58 6.25 12.20
CA GLU A 204 -19.65 5.38 12.68
C GLU A 204 -20.40 4.73 11.50
N VAL A 205 -20.74 5.49 10.46
CA VAL A 205 -21.34 4.97 9.22
C VAL A 205 -20.36 4.04 8.49
N ILE A 206 -19.07 4.36 8.46
CA ILE A 206 -18.05 3.43 7.96
C ILE A 206 -18.03 2.16 8.81
N SER A 207 -18.09 2.27 10.15
CA SER A 207 -18.12 1.12 11.05
C SER A 207 -19.37 0.24 10.88
N GLU A 208 -20.56 0.83 10.71
CA GLU A 208 -21.82 0.10 10.53
C GLU A 208 -21.94 -0.56 9.15
N VAL A 209 -21.43 0.09 8.09
CA VAL A 209 -21.44 -0.48 6.73
C VAL A 209 -20.38 -1.57 6.56
N MET A 210 -19.38 -1.63 7.46
CA MET A 210 -18.28 -2.59 7.46
C MET A 210 -18.48 -3.78 8.40
N GLY A 211 -19.55 -3.79 9.22
CA GLY A 211 -19.99 -4.94 10.02
C GLY A 211 -20.87 -5.91 9.23
#